data_AF-A0A943NIF1-F1
#
_entry.id   AF-A0A943NIF1-F1
#
_cell.length_a   1.000
_cell.length_b   1.000
_cell.length_c   1.000
_cell.angle_alpha   90.00
_cell.angle_beta   90.00
_cell.angle_gamma   90.00
#
_symmetry.space_group_name_H-M   'P 1'
#
loop_
_entity.id
_entity.type
_entity.pdbx_description
1 polymer ?
#
loop_
_entity_poly.entity_id
_entity_poly.type
_entity_poly.pdbx_seq_one_letter_code
_entity_poly.pdbx_strand_id
1 'polypeptide(L)'
;MAKIDTSEYQSFDQITARLDSIVDQVRDKNVSLEHSLDLFDEAIALGSKAVNMVDTTEFTPEEEERLIQAQAAGDAADARGTAAATDEQASSEQVEASAADETSSDDAVSESDEH
;
A
#
# COMPACT_ATOMS: atom_id res chain seq x y z
N MET A 1 13.34 -20.27 -0.28
CA MET A 1 12.31 -19.56 -1.05
C MET A 1 12.80 -19.33 -2.46
N ALA A 2 12.16 -19.97 -3.44
CA ALA A 2 12.34 -19.58 -4.83
C ALA A 2 11.91 -18.11 -5.01
N LYS A 3 12.59 -17.37 -5.89
CA LYS A 3 12.13 -16.04 -6.27
C LYS A 3 10.91 -16.24 -7.16
N ILE A 4 9.76 -15.76 -6.71
CA ILE A 4 8.53 -15.81 -7.49
C ILE A 4 8.56 -14.64 -8.46
N ASP A 5 8.67 -14.94 -9.75
CA ASP A 5 8.59 -13.93 -10.80
C ASP A 5 7.13 -13.77 -11.24
N THR A 6 6.50 -12.69 -10.79
CA THR A 6 5.12 -12.35 -11.21
C THR A 6 5.09 -11.35 -12.35
N SER A 7 6.25 -10.94 -12.89
CA SER A 7 6.37 -9.86 -13.89
C SER A 7 5.68 -10.21 -15.21
N GLU A 8 5.57 -11.51 -15.50
CA GLU A 8 5.02 -12.06 -16.74
C GLU A 8 3.50 -11.80 -16.89
N TYR A 9 2.78 -11.63 -15.79
CA TYR A 9 1.32 -11.50 -15.79
C TYR A 9 0.89 -10.05 -15.77
N GLN A 10 0.59 -9.47 -16.92
CA GLN A 10 0.33 -8.02 -17.06
C GLN A 10 -1.14 -7.63 -16.96
N SER A 11 -2.07 -8.59 -17.10
CA SER A 11 -3.51 -8.33 -16.99
C SER A 11 -4.17 -9.20 -15.94
N PHE A 12 -5.33 -8.76 -15.45
CA PHE A 12 -6.13 -9.50 -14.48
C PHE A 12 -6.55 -10.88 -15.01
N ASP A 13 -6.92 -10.98 -16.28
CA ASP A 13 -7.28 -12.27 -16.92
C ASP A 13 -6.10 -13.26 -16.94
N GLN A 14 -4.87 -12.78 -17.16
CA GLN A 14 -3.68 -13.63 -17.11
C GLN A 14 -3.41 -14.13 -15.69
N ILE A 15 -3.58 -13.25 -14.70
CA ILE A 15 -3.41 -13.62 -13.29
C ILE A 15 -4.44 -14.66 -12.87
N THR A 16 -5.73 -14.46 -13.22
CA THR A 16 -6.80 -15.41 -12.88
C THR A 16 -6.61 -16.77 -13.55
N ALA A 17 -6.28 -16.80 -14.85
CA ALA A 17 -5.96 -18.04 -15.55
C ALA A 17 -4.78 -18.80 -14.90
N ARG A 18 -3.77 -18.08 -14.39
CA ARG A 18 -2.66 -18.71 -13.66
C ARG A 18 -3.10 -19.24 -12.30
N LEU A 19 -3.91 -18.50 -11.55
CA LEU A 19 -4.45 -18.96 -10.27
C LEU A 19 -5.27 -20.24 -10.43
N ASP A 20 -6.10 -20.34 -11.48
CA ASP A 20 -6.84 -21.57 -11.80
C ASP A 20 -5.90 -22.74 -12.11
N SER A 21 -4.86 -22.51 -12.91
CA SER A 21 -3.83 -23.53 -13.19
C SER A 21 -3.10 -23.98 -11.92
N ILE A 22 -2.84 -23.08 -10.98
CA ILE A 22 -2.25 -23.41 -9.67
C ILE A 22 -3.21 -24.29 -8.86
N VAL A 23 -4.51 -23.97 -8.85
CA VAL A 23 -5.52 -24.79 -8.15
C VAL A 23 -5.54 -26.22 -8.70
N ASP A 24 -5.49 -26.39 -10.02
CA ASP A 24 -5.45 -27.72 -10.63
C ASP A 24 -4.20 -28.50 -10.24
N GLN A 25 -3.03 -27.85 -10.21
CA GLN A 25 -1.77 -28.47 -9.80
C GLN A 25 -1.76 -28.86 -8.32
N VAL A 26 -2.21 -27.99 -7.42
CA VAL A 26 -2.26 -28.27 -5.97
C VAL A 26 -3.22 -29.42 -5.65
N ARG A 27 -4.27 -29.61 -6.48
CA ARG A 27 -5.21 -30.72 -6.34
C ARG A 27 -4.67 -32.05 -6.88
N ASP A 28 -3.62 -32.02 -7.69
CA ASP A 28 -3.00 -33.23 -8.21
C ASP A 28 -2.20 -33.94 -7.10
N LYS A 29 -2.52 -35.22 -6.87
CA LYS A 29 -1.86 -36.07 -5.86
C LYS A 29 -0.44 -36.45 -6.25
N ASN A 30 -0.04 -36.20 -7.50
CA ASN A 30 1.32 -36.41 -7.97
C ASN A 30 2.25 -35.23 -7.65
N VAL A 31 1.71 -34.11 -7.19
CA VAL A 31 2.49 -32.95 -6.74
C VAL A 31 2.94 -33.15 -5.30
N SER A 32 4.23 -32.93 -5.03
CA SER A 32 4.77 -33.02 -3.68
C SER A 32 4.28 -31.86 -2.82
N LEU A 33 4.23 -32.06 -1.49
CA LEU A 33 3.85 -31.01 -0.56
C LEU A 33 4.73 -29.76 -0.69
N GLU A 34 6.04 -29.93 -0.84
CA GLU A 34 6.98 -28.81 -1.01
C GLU A 34 6.63 -27.99 -2.26
N HIS A 35 6.32 -28.67 -3.37
CA HIS A 35 5.94 -27.97 -4.59
C HIS A 35 4.57 -27.29 -4.47
N SER A 36 3.62 -27.89 -3.75
CA SER A 36 2.34 -27.23 -3.43
C SER A 36 2.53 -25.98 -2.57
N LEU A 37 3.54 -25.95 -1.69
CA LEU A 37 3.85 -24.76 -0.89
C LEU A 37 4.48 -23.66 -1.76
N ASP A 38 5.37 -24.00 -2.68
CA ASP A 38 5.92 -23.04 -3.65
C ASP A 38 4.80 -22.43 -4.53
N LEU A 39 3.86 -23.26 -5.00
CA LEU A 39 2.69 -22.81 -5.77
C LEU A 39 1.75 -21.92 -4.94
N PHE A 40 1.64 -22.17 -3.64
CA PHE A 40 0.85 -21.34 -2.74
C PHE A 40 1.48 -19.95 -2.54
N ASP A 41 2.79 -19.89 -2.33
CA ASP A 41 3.50 -18.60 -2.26
C ASP A 41 3.36 -17.83 -3.59
N GLU A 42 3.42 -18.52 -4.73
CA GLU A 42 3.15 -17.92 -6.06
C GLU A 42 1.75 -17.32 -6.12
N ALA A 43 0.73 -18.04 -5.65
CA ALA A 43 -0.64 -17.55 -5.60
C ALA A 43 -0.80 -16.31 -4.71
N ILE A 44 -0.09 -16.23 -3.57
CA ILE A 44 -0.09 -15.05 -2.70
C ILE A 44 0.47 -13.83 -3.45
N ALA A 45 1.59 -14.00 -4.15
CA ALA A 45 2.22 -12.92 -4.90
C ALA A 45 1.31 -12.44 -6.05
N LEU A 46 0.68 -13.37 -6.77
CA LEU A 46 -0.29 -13.06 -7.83
C LEU A 46 -1.54 -12.37 -7.30
N GLY A 47 -2.09 -12.85 -6.18
CA GLY A 47 -3.25 -12.23 -5.52
C GLY A 47 -2.95 -10.80 -5.07
N SER A 48 -1.78 -10.57 -4.48
CA SER A 48 -1.32 -9.23 -4.09
C SER A 48 -1.21 -8.29 -5.29
N LYS A 49 -0.69 -8.80 -6.42
CA LYS A 49 -0.61 -8.04 -7.68
C LYS A 49 -1.99 -7.71 -8.25
N ALA A 50 -2.90 -8.67 -8.25
CA ALA A 50 -4.27 -8.48 -8.74
C ALA A 50 -5.02 -7.42 -7.91
N VAL A 51 -4.89 -7.45 -6.58
CA VAL A 51 -5.47 -6.42 -5.71
C VAL A 51 -4.93 -5.04 -6.05
N ASN A 52 -3.62 -4.90 -6.21
CA ASN A 52 -3.01 -3.62 -6.59
C ASN A 52 -3.49 -3.13 -7.98
N MET A 53 -3.74 -4.05 -8.93
CA MET A 53 -4.23 -3.70 -10.27
C MET A 53 -5.69 -3.25 -10.27
N VAL A 54 -6.53 -3.81 -9.38
CA VAL A 54 -7.92 -3.34 -9.21
C VAL A 54 -7.95 -2.00 -8.47
N ASP A 55 -6.97 -1.73 -7.60
CA ASP A 55 -6.85 -0.46 -6.87
C ASP A 55 -6.36 0.67 -7.78
N THR A 56 -5.62 0.36 -8.86
CA THR A 56 -5.30 1.34 -9.90
C THR A 56 -6.54 1.62 -10.75
N THR A 57 -7.06 2.85 -10.66
CA THR A 57 -8.20 3.31 -11.45
C THR A 57 -7.94 3.18 -12.96
N GLU A 58 -8.62 2.26 -13.63
CA GLU A 58 -8.64 2.19 -15.10
C GLU A 58 -9.56 3.28 -15.65
N PHE A 59 -8.99 4.47 -15.91
CA PHE A 59 -9.71 5.52 -16.62
C PHE A 59 -9.83 5.17 -18.10
N THR A 60 -10.99 5.46 -18.69
CA THR A 60 -11.06 5.54 -20.15
C THR A 60 -10.15 6.68 -20.64
N PRO A 61 -9.65 6.64 -21.89
CA PRO A 61 -8.81 7.71 -22.44
C PRO A 61 -9.45 9.10 -22.31
N GLU A 62 -10.78 9.17 -22.46
CA GLU A 62 -11.55 10.41 -22.30
C GLU A 62 -11.64 10.88 -20.83
N GLU A 63 -11.62 9.96 -19.86
CA GLU A 63 -11.58 10.29 -18.43
C GLU A 63 -10.18 10.72 -17.99
N GLU A 64 -9.15 10.09 -18.55
CA GLU A 64 -7.75 10.46 -18.31
C GLU A 64 -7.47 11.88 -18.85
N GLU A 65 -7.93 12.20 -20.07
CA GLU A 65 -7.86 13.55 -20.62
C GLU A 65 -8.61 14.58 -19.75
N ARG A 66 -9.81 14.23 -19.26
CA ARG A 66 -10.56 15.09 -18.34
C ARG A 66 -9.83 15.29 -17.02
N LEU A 67 -9.18 14.26 -16.48
CA LEU A 67 -8.38 14.35 -15.25
C LEU A 67 -7.17 15.26 -15.45
N ILE A 68 -6.42 15.08 -16.55
CA ILE A 68 -5.26 15.92 -16.90
C ILE A 68 -5.70 17.39 -17.04
N GLN A 69 -6.83 17.63 -17.70
CA GLN A 69 -7.38 18.98 -17.87
C GLN A 69 -7.85 19.59 -16.54
N ALA A 70 -8.51 18.79 -15.67
CA ALA A 70 -8.93 19.23 -14.35
C ALA A 70 -7.74 19.53 -13.43
N GLN A 71 -6.67 18.74 -13.50
CA GLN A 71 -5.45 18.94 -12.73
C GLN A 71 -4.69 20.19 -13.20
N ALA A 72 -4.61 20.45 -14.51
CA ALA A 72 -4.03 21.67 -15.06
C ALA A 72 -4.84 22.93 -14.67
N ALA A 73 -6.17 22.83 -14.60
CA ALA A 73 -7.03 23.93 -14.16
C ALA A 73 -6.93 24.18 -12.64
N GLY A 74 -6.73 23.13 -11.84
CA GLY A 74 -6.52 23.23 -10.39
C GLY A 74 -5.17 23.85 -10.01
N ASP A 75 -4.09 23.45 -10.67
CA ASP A 75 -2.73 24.00 -10.45
C ASP A 75 -2.65 25.50 -10.83
N ALA A 76 -3.33 25.90 -11.90
CA ALA A 76 -3.46 27.32 -12.27
C ALA A 76 -4.27 28.15 -11.26
N ALA A 77 -5.19 27.52 -10.51
CA ALA A 77 -5.94 28.17 -9.44
C ALA A 77 -5.12 28.27 -8.13
N ASP A 78 -4.29 27.27 -7.83
CA ASP A 78 -3.40 27.24 -6.66
C ASP A 78 -2.23 28.24 -6.79
N ALA A 79 -1.62 28.33 -7.98
CA ALA A 79 -0.61 29.35 -8.31
C ALA A 79 -1.15 30.80 -8.23
N ARG A 80 -2.47 30.99 -8.37
CA ARG A 80 -3.12 32.29 -8.21
C ARG A 80 -3.50 32.60 -6.75
N GLY A 81 -3.60 31.58 -5.90
CA GLY A 81 -3.84 31.70 -4.46
C GLY A 81 -2.56 32.01 -3.66
N THR A 82 -1.40 31.54 -4.11
CA THR A 82 -0.10 31.78 -3.44
C THR A 82 0.52 33.15 -3.73
N ALA A 83 0.12 33.83 -4.81
CA ALA A 83 0.58 35.19 -5.12
C ALA A 83 -0.08 36.29 -4.25
N ALA A 84 -1.06 35.96 -3.41
CA ALA A 84 -1.78 36.93 -2.57
C ALA A 84 -1.36 36.93 -1.08
N ALA A 85 -0.35 36.14 -0.70
CA ALA A 85 0.09 36.01 0.71
C ALA A 85 1.53 36.50 0.96
N THR A 86 2.08 37.35 0.09
CA THR A 86 3.38 38.01 0.31
C THR A 86 3.21 39.51 0.38
N ASP A 87 2.68 40.02 1.50
CA ASP A 87 3.14 41.25 2.16
C ASP A 87 2.29 41.49 3.41
N GLU A 88 2.86 41.22 4.59
CA GLU A 88 2.95 42.15 5.72
C GLU A 88 3.44 41.42 6.99
N GLN A 89 4.77 41.46 7.16
CA GLN A 89 5.49 41.76 8.41
C GLN A 89 5.30 40.88 9.66
N ALA A 90 6.30 40.03 9.86
CA ALA A 90 7.24 40.03 11.00
C ALA A 90 6.71 40.48 12.38
N SER A 91 6.62 39.51 13.30
CA SER A 91 7.06 39.72 14.67
C SER A 91 7.69 38.43 15.21
N SER A 92 8.97 38.56 15.55
CA SER A 92 9.85 37.54 16.11
C SER A 92 9.55 37.34 17.59
N GLU A 93 9.58 36.09 18.07
CA GLU A 93 10.18 35.66 19.35
C GLU A 93 10.02 34.13 19.41
N GLN A 94 11.09 33.39 19.13
CA GLN A 94 12.05 32.87 20.12
C GLN A 94 11.46 31.83 21.07
N VAL A 95 11.96 30.59 20.91
CA VAL A 95 12.33 29.58 21.93
C VAL A 95 11.15 29.12 22.80
N GLU A 96 10.79 27.83 22.84
CA GLU A 96 11.41 26.91 23.81
C GLU A 96 11.29 25.45 23.37
N ALA A 97 12.42 24.75 23.50
CA ALA A 97 12.46 23.32 23.75
C ALA A 97 12.56 23.13 25.28
N SER A 98 11.60 22.41 25.86
CA SER A 98 11.64 21.73 27.17
C SER A 98 10.55 20.65 27.07
N ALA A 99 10.80 19.34 27.07
CA ALA A 99 11.54 18.47 27.99
C ALA A 99 11.03 18.57 29.45
N ALA A 100 10.60 17.41 29.97
CA ALA A 100 9.86 17.17 31.22
C ALA A 100 8.40 17.62 31.13
N ASP A 101 7.40 16.79 31.41
CA ASP A 101 7.09 16.21 32.73
C ASP A 101 5.84 15.32 32.50
N GLU A 102 5.79 14.05 32.91
CA GLU A 102 4.88 13.54 33.97
C GLU A 102 4.49 12.11 33.50
N THR A 103 4.46 11.01 34.25
CA THR A 103 4.55 10.76 35.68
C THR A 103 5.11 9.36 35.92
N SER A 104 5.93 9.27 36.97
CA SER A 104 6.11 8.08 37.79
C SER A 104 4.80 7.31 38.04
N SER A 105 4.81 5.99 37.84
CA SER A 105 4.20 5.06 38.81
C SER A 105 4.80 3.67 38.60
N ASP A 106 5.84 3.42 39.38
CA ASP A 106 6.17 2.09 39.89
C ASP A 106 4.95 1.60 40.70
N ASP A 107 4.36 0.46 40.35
CA ASP A 107 3.62 -0.34 41.33
C ASP A 107 3.78 -1.83 41.01
N ALA A 108 4.24 -2.55 42.01
CA ALA A 108 4.64 -3.94 42.00
C ALA A 108 3.45 -4.90 42.17
N VAL A 109 3.76 -6.19 42.09
CA VAL A 109 2.97 -7.39 42.48
C VAL A 109 1.81 -7.76 41.52
N SER A 110 1.62 -9.02 41.09
CA SER A 110 1.79 -10.26 41.84
C SER A 110 2.01 -11.45 40.89
N GLU A 111 2.94 -12.32 41.25
CA GLU A 111 2.90 -13.73 40.91
C GLU A 111 1.53 -14.31 41.32
N SER A 112 0.95 -15.15 40.47
CA SER A 112 0.01 -16.20 40.89
C SER A 112 0.12 -17.35 39.91
N ASP A 113 1.04 -18.24 40.28
CA ASP A 113 1.01 -19.68 40.08
C ASP A 113 -0.43 -20.21 40.31
N GLU A 114 -1.02 -20.89 39.33
CA GLU A 114 -2.23 -21.69 39.56
C GLU A 114 -2.04 -23.08 38.93
N HIS A 115 -2.59 -24.05 39.66
CA HIS A 115 -2.07 -25.38 39.92
C HIS A 115 -2.83 -26.48 39.14
#